data_AF-A0A238K5U4-F1
#
_entry.id   AF-A0A238K5U4-F1
#
_cell.length_a   1.000
_cell.length_b   1.000
_cell.length_c   1.000
_cell.angle_alpha   90.00
_cell.angle_beta   90.00
_cell.angle_gamma   90.00
#
_symmetry.space_group_name_H-M   'P 1'
#
loop_
_entity.id
_entity.type
_entity.pdbx_description
1 polymer ?
#
loop_
_entity_poly.entity_id
_entity_poly.type
_entity_poly.pdbx_seq_one_letter_code
_entity_poly.pdbx_strand_id
1 'polypeptide(L)'
;MKYFIPTALVAMMAMPADAFERMMRSDCQVGFEKLAELMQPDDTSTAAMSNGIRVTPQGWCEMRGGTAGLEDAEFGTLEWRAEGVTRWTRDGIPPLALEVRITGLDPDEMQGGMNTGRPNVDVEVLLRQLPDAGMIVIERAVMENNAGDSMTVSGVFERVFLSSPSMMQVSMGSAAFKAGLISLTLEGTHENPFGFGVDVEMRGVPQAQRDAAFDLISKLPDGVVDDASRAELTAFAGDLPKPVGTLEVSVSSAQGLGLMQVGMWMYNSLEAVISDDVDGSELEILLHGISVEADWAPDAQVAD
;
A
#
# COMPACT_ATOMS: atom_id res chain seq x y z
N MET A 1 5.97 44.45 33.21
CA MET A 1 6.51 43.99 31.92
C MET A 1 7.40 42.77 32.16
N LYS A 2 6.79 41.61 32.31
CA LYS A 2 7.38 40.26 32.39
C LYS A 2 6.38 39.35 31.66
N TYR A 3 6.82 38.26 31.05
CA TYR A 3 6.03 37.30 30.22
C TYR A 3 6.04 37.49 28.69
N PHE A 4 7.22 37.66 28.07
CA PHE A 4 7.36 37.47 26.61
C PHE A 4 8.43 36.42 26.21
N ILE A 5 8.98 35.67 27.17
CA ILE A 5 10.11 34.75 26.92
C ILE A 5 9.69 33.27 26.66
N PRO A 6 8.56 32.71 27.14
CA PRO A 6 8.32 31.27 26.93
C PRO A 6 7.78 30.91 25.55
N THR A 7 7.17 31.83 24.79
CA THR A 7 6.61 31.55 23.47
C THR A 7 7.65 31.44 22.35
N ALA A 8 8.80 32.11 22.49
CA ALA A 8 9.89 32.01 21.51
C ALA A 8 10.64 30.67 21.59
N LEU A 9 10.63 30.01 22.75
CA LEU A 9 11.36 28.76 22.97
C LEU A 9 10.60 27.51 22.48
N VAL A 10 9.27 27.55 22.44
CA VAL A 10 8.44 26.48 21.84
C VAL A 10 8.55 26.49 20.31
N ALA A 11 8.74 27.65 19.69
CA ALA A 11 8.97 27.76 18.24
C ALA A 11 10.34 27.23 17.78
N MET A 12 11.31 27.06 18.69
CA MET A 12 12.65 26.53 18.39
C MET A 12 12.79 25.03 18.71
N MET A 13 11.73 24.38 19.20
CA MET A 13 11.63 22.92 19.33
C MET A 13 10.71 22.28 18.27
N ALA A 14 10.27 23.05 17.28
CA ALA A 14 9.87 22.48 16.01
C ALA A 14 11.15 22.04 15.28
N MET A 15 11.73 20.92 15.69
CA MET A 15 12.63 20.18 14.83
C MET A 15 11.87 19.95 13.53
N PRO A 16 12.46 20.26 12.35
CA PRO A 16 11.76 20.04 11.10
C PRO A 16 11.43 18.55 11.05
N ALA A 17 10.18 18.22 10.73
CA ALA A 17 9.87 16.93 10.12
C ALA A 17 10.98 16.64 9.11
N ASP A 18 11.68 15.52 9.23
CA ASP A 18 12.86 15.17 8.42
C ASP A 18 12.57 15.50 6.94
N ALA A 19 13.03 16.68 6.53
CA ALA A 19 12.61 17.26 5.29
C ALA A 19 13.46 16.59 4.24
N PHE A 20 12.84 15.70 3.46
CA PHE A 20 13.42 15.17 2.23
C PHE A 20 14.25 16.25 1.54
N GLU A 21 15.50 15.91 1.20
CA GLU A 21 16.34 16.82 0.44
C GLU A 21 15.65 17.18 -0.87
N ARG A 22 15.84 18.43 -1.30
CA ARG A 22 15.27 18.89 -2.57
C ARG A 22 15.88 18.07 -3.71
N MET A 23 15.04 17.33 -4.44
CA MET A 23 15.50 16.55 -5.58
C MET A 23 16.05 17.48 -6.68
N MET A 24 17.19 17.10 -7.26
CA MET A 24 17.70 17.77 -8.45
C MET A 24 17.11 17.14 -9.70
N ARG A 25 16.98 17.93 -10.78
CA ARG A 25 16.46 17.40 -12.05
C ARG A 25 17.27 16.21 -12.55
N SER A 26 18.60 16.26 -12.40
CA SER A 26 19.49 15.14 -12.74
C SER A 26 19.19 13.89 -11.92
N ASP A 27 18.89 14.04 -10.63
CA ASP A 27 18.58 12.90 -9.76
C ASP A 27 17.23 12.27 -10.15
N CYS A 28 16.26 13.09 -10.51
CA CYS A 28 14.96 12.63 -10.99
C CYS A 28 15.09 11.82 -12.29
N GLN A 29 15.84 12.34 -13.27
CA GLN A 29 16.01 11.70 -14.58
C GLN A 29 16.81 10.39 -14.47
N VAL A 30 18.01 10.45 -13.88
CA VAL A 30 18.85 9.26 -13.70
C VAL A 30 18.17 8.24 -12.79
N GLY A 31 17.47 8.71 -11.76
CA GLY A 31 16.73 7.85 -10.84
C GLY A 31 15.61 7.08 -11.54
N PHE A 32 14.84 7.78 -12.38
CA PHE A 32 13.79 7.16 -13.18
C PHE A 32 14.35 6.21 -14.24
N GLU A 33 15.39 6.59 -14.97
CA GLU A 33 16.02 5.75 -16.00
C GLU A 33 16.51 4.42 -15.42
N LYS A 34 17.13 4.45 -14.23
CA LYS A 34 17.53 3.23 -13.53
C LYS A 34 16.35 2.36 -13.09
N LEU A 35 15.23 2.98 -12.71
CA LEU A 35 14.03 2.24 -12.34
C LEU A 35 13.40 1.58 -13.56
N ALA A 36 13.30 2.33 -14.66
CA ALA A 36 12.79 1.84 -15.94
C ALA A 36 13.64 0.68 -16.48
N GLU A 37 14.97 0.78 -16.43
CA GLU A 37 15.88 -0.31 -16.83
C GLU A 37 15.64 -1.60 -16.03
N LEU A 38 15.25 -1.49 -14.75
CA LEU A 38 14.94 -2.63 -13.91
C LEU A 38 13.54 -3.22 -14.20
N MET A 39 12.54 -2.38 -14.44
CA MET A 39 11.14 -2.81 -14.61
C MET A 39 10.80 -3.23 -16.04
N GLN A 40 11.27 -2.47 -17.02
CA GLN A 40 10.95 -2.62 -18.44
C GLN A 40 12.23 -2.37 -19.26
N PRO A 41 13.17 -3.35 -19.26
CA PRO A 41 14.39 -3.21 -20.05
C PRO A 41 14.03 -3.02 -21.53
N ASP A 42 14.78 -2.15 -22.20
CA ASP A 42 14.64 -1.81 -23.62
C ASP A 42 13.35 -1.06 -24.01
N ASP A 43 12.58 -0.50 -23.07
CA ASP A 43 11.46 0.37 -23.42
C ASP A 43 11.95 1.66 -24.09
N THR A 44 11.64 1.77 -25.39
CA THR A 44 11.98 2.91 -26.26
C THR A 44 11.35 4.23 -25.82
N SER A 45 10.28 4.19 -25.00
CA SER A 45 9.58 5.36 -24.50
C SER A 45 10.29 6.00 -23.28
N THR A 46 11.18 5.26 -22.59
CA THR A 46 11.90 5.70 -21.38
C THR A 46 12.60 7.04 -21.56
N ALA A 47 13.27 7.24 -22.70
CA ALA A 47 13.97 8.48 -22.98
C ALA A 47 13.00 9.67 -23.12
N ALA A 48 11.82 9.46 -23.71
CA ALA A 48 10.80 10.51 -23.82
C ALA A 48 10.24 10.84 -22.43
N MET A 49 9.87 9.82 -21.65
CA MET A 49 9.37 9.95 -20.27
C MET A 49 10.38 10.70 -19.38
N SER A 50 11.65 10.28 -19.38
CA SER A 50 12.72 10.91 -18.58
C SER A 50 12.90 12.40 -18.89
N ASN A 51 12.80 12.78 -20.17
CA ASN A 51 12.90 14.17 -20.58
C ASN A 51 11.71 15.03 -20.12
N GLY A 52 10.53 14.41 -19.98
CA GLY A 52 9.31 15.03 -19.45
C GLY A 52 9.34 15.30 -17.94
N ILE A 53 10.28 14.68 -17.19
CA ILE A 53 10.38 14.84 -15.74
C ILE A 53 10.80 16.27 -15.38
N ARG A 54 10.07 16.82 -14.41
CA ARG A 54 10.32 18.16 -13.84
C ARG A 54 10.43 18.10 -12.33
N VAL A 55 10.97 19.18 -11.77
CA VAL A 55 11.12 19.34 -10.32
C VAL A 55 10.18 20.43 -9.83
N THR A 56 9.31 20.11 -8.88
CA THR A 56 8.39 21.08 -8.27
C THR A 56 9.15 22.09 -7.41
N PRO A 57 8.56 23.24 -7.08
CA PRO A 57 9.14 24.19 -6.13
C PRO A 57 9.47 23.57 -4.77
N GLN A 58 8.68 22.57 -4.35
CA GLN A 58 8.82 21.83 -3.10
C GLN A 58 9.88 20.72 -3.17
N GLY A 59 10.50 20.51 -4.34
CA GLY A 59 11.59 19.55 -4.50
C GLY A 59 11.16 18.13 -4.83
N TRP A 60 9.95 17.94 -5.36
CA TRP A 60 9.50 16.66 -5.88
C TRP A 60 9.91 16.50 -7.33
N CYS A 61 10.28 15.30 -7.72
CA CYS A 61 10.25 14.88 -9.11
C CYS A 61 8.78 14.66 -9.51
N GLU A 62 8.40 15.04 -10.72
CA GLU A 62 7.01 14.99 -11.16
C GLU A 62 6.91 14.61 -12.64
N MET A 63 6.01 13.68 -12.92
CA MET A 63 5.53 13.27 -14.24
C MET A 63 4.03 13.56 -14.35
N ARG A 64 3.57 13.83 -15.56
CA ARG A 64 2.15 14.09 -15.89
C ARG A 64 1.69 13.13 -16.96
N GLY A 65 0.54 12.51 -16.76
CA GLY A 65 -0.14 11.78 -17.83
C GLY A 65 -0.47 12.68 -19.01
N GLY A 66 -0.61 12.10 -20.20
CA GLY A 66 -0.83 12.83 -21.44
C GLY A 66 0.37 13.61 -21.97
N THR A 67 1.56 13.41 -21.40
CA THR A 67 2.82 14.00 -21.89
C THR A 67 3.61 13.00 -22.73
N ALA A 68 4.69 13.46 -23.40
CA ALA A 68 5.46 12.60 -24.30
C ALA A 68 6.04 11.37 -23.60
N GLY A 69 5.68 10.17 -24.08
CA GLY A 69 6.00 8.88 -23.46
C GLY A 69 5.03 8.43 -22.37
N LEU A 70 4.03 9.24 -22.01
CA LEU A 70 2.99 8.98 -21.01
C LEU A 70 1.60 9.30 -21.58
N GLU A 71 1.44 9.25 -22.91
CA GLU A 71 0.17 9.59 -23.57
C GLU A 71 -0.97 8.67 -23.13
N ASP A 72 -0.67 7.40 -22.92
CA ASP A 72 -1.60 6.36 -22.49
C ASP A 72 -1.52 6.08 -20.97
N ALA A 73 -0.92 6.99 -20.20
CA ALA A 73 -0.79 6.81 -18.75
C ALA A 73 -2.14 6.94 -18.03
N GLU A 74 -2.51 5.90 -17.26
CA GLU A 74 -3.76 5.79 -16.49
C GLU A 74 -3.74 6.62 -15.18
N PHE A 75 -2.89 7.65 -15.11
CA PHE A 75 -2.77 8.54 -13.96
C PHE A 75 -2.67 10.01 -14.39
N GLY A 76 -3.15 10.92 -13.56
CA GLY A 76 -3.02 12.36 -13.80
C GLY A 76 -1.60 12.86 -13.51
N THR A 77 -1.11 12.62 -12.29
CA THR A 77 0.25 12.99 -11.89
C THR A 77 0.92 11.88 -11.09
N LEU A 78 2.23 11.76 -11.26
CA LEU A 78 3.09 10.90 -10.45
C LEU A 78 4.25 11.74 -9.92
N GLU A 79 4.30 11.88 -8.60
CA GLU A 79 5.33 12.62 -7.89
C GLU A 79 6.15 11.69 -7.01
N TRP A 80 7.46 11.92 -6.92
CA TRP A 80 8.30 11.20 -5.98
C TRP A 80 9.44 12.07 -5.44
N ARG A 81 9.90 11.71 -4.24
CA ARG A 81 11.12 12.25 -3.64
C ARG A 81 11.80 11.20 -2.79
N ALA A 82 13.10 11.33 -2.62
CA ALA A 82 13.90 10.31 -1.94
C ALA A 82 14.97 10.93 -1.04
N GLU A 83 15.19 10.31 0.12
CA GLU A 83 16.29 10.65 1.02
C GLU A 83 17.53 9.84 0.64
N GLY A 84 18.67 10.51 0.44
CA GLY A 84 19.90 9.84 0.02
C GLY A 84 19.84 9.27 -1.41
N VAL A 85 19.14 9.97 -2.32
CA VAL A 85 18.93 9.55 -3.72
C VAL A 85 20.23 9.22 -4.47
N THR A 86 21.37 9.79 -4.07
CA THR A 86 22.69 9.49 -4.66
C THR A 86 23.07 8.02 -4.52
N ARG A 87 22.60 7.34 -3.47
CA ARG A 87 22.77 5.88 -3.31
C ARG A 87 22.19 5.14 -4.51
N TRP A 88 21.04 5.60 -5.00
CA TRP A 88 20.35 5.00 -6.14
C TRP A 88 21.01 5.40 -7.45
N THR A 89 21.18 6.70 -7.66
CA THR A 89 21.65 7.25 -8.94
C THR A 89 23.10 6.94 -9.23
N ARG A 90 23.95 6.80 -8.21
CA ARG A 90 25.39 6.49 -8.37
C ARG A 90 25.71 5.03 -8.06
N ASP A 91 25.21 4.52 -6.94
CA ASP A 91 25.68 3.26 -6.36
C ASP A 91 24.74 2.08 -6.64
N GLY A 92 23.56 2.32 -7.26
CA GLY A 92 22.55 1.29 -7.54
C GLY A 92 21.90 0.73 -6.28
N ILE A 93 21.96 1.47 -5.19
CA ILE A 93 21.46 1.09 -3.87
C ILE A 93 20.19 1.90 -3.57
N PRO A 94 19.09 1.29 -3.10
CA PRO A 94 17.87 2.02 -2.76
C PRO A 94 18.12 3.18 -1.78
N PRO A 95 17.32 4.26 -1.90
CA PRO A 95 17.38 5.41 -0.99
C PRO A 95 17.00 5.01 0.44
N LEU A 96 17.32 5.88 1.40
CA LEU A 96 16.96 5.67 2.82
C LEU A 96 15.47 5.88 3.08
N ALA A 97 14.84 6.78 2.33
CA ALA A 97 13.40 6.94 2.33
C ALA A 97 12.94 7.25 0.91
N LEU A 98 11.73 6.81 0.58
CA LEU A 98 11.07 7.08 -0.69
C LEU A 98 9.62 7.45 -0.42
N GLU A 99 9.22 8.62 -0.89
CA GLU A 99 7.82 9.04 -0.91
C GLU A 99 7.35 9.12 -2.36
N VAL A 100 6.20 8.51 -2.63
CA VAL A 100 5.55 8.48 -3.95
C VAL A 100 4.12 8.94 -3.78
N ARG A 101 3.63 9.77 -4.70
CA ARG A 101 2.24 10.19 -4.80
C ARG A 101 1.75 10.02 -6.21
N ILE A 102 0.57 9.45 -6.37
CA ILE A 102 -0.08 9.27 -7.66
C ILE A 102 -1.49 9.81 -7.51
N THR A 103 -1.91 10.66 -8.45
CA THR A 103 -3.25 11.26 -8.40
C THR A 103 -4.05 10.90 -9.63
N GLY A 104 -5.35 10.71 -9.46
CA GLY A 104 -6.30 10.53 -10.55
C GLY A 104 -6.12 9.20 -11.27
N LEU A 105 -5.80 8.13 -10.53
CA LEU A 105 -5.86 6.77 -11.05
C LEU A 105 -7.31 6.40 -11.33
N ASP A 106 -7.60 5.83 -12.50
CA ASP A 106 -8.91 5.26 -12.81
C ASP A 106 -8.93 3.76 -12.48
N PRO A 107 -9.66 3.32 -11.43
CA PRO A 107 -9.73 1.90 -11.08
C PRO A 107 -10.28 1.01 -12.19
N ASP A 108 -11.07 1.55 -13.11
CA ASP A 108 -11.66 0.78 -14.20
C ASP A 108 -10.69 0.55 -15.35
N GLU A 109 -9.80 1.51 -15.64
CA GLU A 109 -8.69 1.35 -16.59
C GLU A 109 -7.69 0.32 -16.06
N MET A 110 -7.30 0.43 -14.78
CA MET A 110 -6.40 -0.51 -14.11
C MET A 110 -6.89 -1.97 -14.13
N GLN A 111 -8.20 -2.18 -14.26
CA GLN A 111 -8.83 -3.51 -14.35
C GLN A 111 -9.19 -3.94 -15.77
N GLY A 112 -8.63 -3.30 -16.81
CA GLY A 112 -8.83 -3.69 -18.20
C GLY A 112 -10.00 -3.01 -18.90
N GLY A 113 -10.36 -1.79 -18.49
CA GLY A 113 -11.32 -0.94 -19.18
C GLY A 113 -12.78 -1.29 -18.90
N MET A 114 -13.11 -1.62 -17.66
CA MET A 114 -14.50 -1.74 -17.24
C MET A 114 -15.19 -0.36 -17.22
N ASN A 115 -16.50 -0.31 -17.04
CA ASN A 115 -17.21 0.95 -16.78
C ASN A 115 -18.14 0.73 -15.60
N THR A 116 -17.55 0.75 -14.41
CA THR A 116 -18.25 0.59 -13.13
C THR A 116 -18.62 1.93 -12.52
N GLY A 117 -18.09 3.04 -13.04
CA GLY A 117 -18.40 4.39 -12.60
C GLY A 117 -17.77 4.74 -11.24
N ARG A 118 -16.72 4.01 -10.85
CA ARG A 118 -15.96 4.26 -9.63
C ARG A 118 -15.33 5.65 -9.66
N PRO A 119 -15.15 6.28 -8.49
CA PRO A 119 -14.37 7.50 -8.40
C PRO A 119 -12.89 7.21 -8.66
N ASN A 120 -12.18 8.21 -9.20
CA ASN A 120 -10.73 8.15 -9.29
C ASN A 120 -10.11 8.08 -7.90
N VAL A 121 -8.94 7.46 -7.85
CA VAL A 121 -8.20 7.17 -6.63
C VAL A 121 -6.87 7.90 -6.62
N ASP A 122 -6.50 8.43 -5.45
CA ASP A 122 -5.19 8.98 -5.16
C ASP A 122 -4.43 8.03 -4.23
N VAL A 123 -3.13 7.87 -4.47
CA VAL A 123 -2.24 6.97 -3.73
C VAL A 123 -1.05 7.75 -3.20
N GLU A 124 -0.76 7.64 -1.90
CA GLU A 124 0.47 8.15 -1.26
C GLU A 124 1.19 6.97 -0.60
N VAL A 125 2.49 6.80 -0.85
CA VAL A 125 3.30 5.76 -0.20
C VAL A 125 4.58 6.39 0.34
N LEU A 126 4.88 6.13 1.61
CA LEU A 126 6.10 6.53 2.30
C LEU A 126 6.80 5.28 2.86
N LEU A 127 7.98 5.01 2.31
CA LEU A 127 8.84 3.90 2.70
C LEU A 127 10.09 4.45 3.38
N ARG A 128 10.53 3.80 4.46
CA ARG A 128 11.80 4.09 5.13
C ARG A 128 12.62 2.83 5.34
N GLN A 129 13.89 2.91 4.99
CA GLN A 129 14.89 1.92 5.33
C GLN A 129 15.52 2.27 6.68
N LEU A 130 15.68 1.27 7.54
CA LEU A 130 16.48 1.33 8.77
C LEU A 130 17.64 0.32 8.63
N PRO A 131 18.77 0.71 7.98
CA PRO A 131 19.83 -0.24 7.63
C PRO A 131 20.46 -0.92 8.85
N ASP A 132 20.65 -0.17 9.94
CA ASP A 132 21.28 -0.67 11.17
C ASP A 132 20.46 -1.75 11.86
N ALA A 133 19.14 -1.72 11.66
CA ALA A 133 18.22 -2.73 12.15
C ALA A 133 17.90 -3.82 11.11
N GLY A 134 18.37 -3.68 9.87
CA GLY A 134 17.99 -4.55 8.76
C GLY A 134 16.50 -4.53 8.47
N MET A 135 15.87 -3.36 8.53
CA MET A 135 14.42 -3.22 8.34
C MET A 135 14.04 -2.28 7.20
N ILE A 136 12.85 -2.52 6.64
CA ILE A 136 12.10 -1.55 5.85
C ILE A 136 10.75 -1.35 6.53
N VAL A 137 10.34 -0.11 6.67
CA VAL A 137 9.07 0.31 7.25
C VAL A 137 8.24 0.96 6.14
N ILE A 138 7.04 0.46 5.92
CA ILE A 138 5.97 1.21 5.27
C ILE A 138 5.42 2.13 6.36
N GLU A 139 5.89 3.37 6.40
CA GLU A 139 5.44 4.33 7.41
C GLU A 139 3.96 4.68 7.17
N ARG A 140 3.60 4.80 5.89
CA ARG A 140 2.25 5.12 5.47
C ARG A 140 2.06 4.76 4.00
N ALA A 141 1.02 4.02 3.68
CA ALA A 141 0.51 3.86 2.32
C ALA A 141 -0.99 4.15 2.36
N VAL A 142 -1.44 5.22 1.72
CA VAL A 142 -2.84 5.63 1.68
C VAL A 142 -3.33 5.51 0.25
N MET A 143 -4.54 4.98 0.12
CA MET A 143 -5.32 4.99 -1.09
C MET A 143 -6.67 5.64 -0.74
N GLU A 144 -7.04 6.72 -1.39
CA GLU A 144 -8.27 7.46 -1.07
C GLU A 144 -8.98 7.94 -2.32
N ASN A 145 -10.29 8.15 -2.22
CA ASN A 145 -11.09 8.70 -3.31
C ASN A 145 -11.89 9.94 -2.85
N ASN A 146 -12.51 10.62 -3.81
CA ASN A 146 -13.32 11.80 -3.53
C ASN A 146 -14.73 11.48 -2.97
N ALA A 147 -15.11 10.20 -2.90
CA ALA A 147 -16.36 9.76 -2.30
C ALA A 147 -16.26 9.61 -0.78
N GLY A 148 -15.04 9.64 -0.21
CA GLY A 148 -14.77 9.53 1.22
C GLY A 148 -14.21 8.16 1.64
N ASP A 149 -14.10 7.19 0.71
CA ASP A 149 -13.47 5.91 1.00
C ASP A 149 -11.95 6.10 1.10
N SER A 150 -11.33 5.49 2.13
CA SER A 150 -9.88 5.45 2.26
C SER A 150 -9.37 4.11 2.79
N MET A 151 -8.18 3.71 2.35
CA MET A 151 -7.44 2.56 2.84
C MET A 151 -6.04 3.03 3.24
N THR A 152 -5.67 2.83 4.49
CA THR A 152 -4.34 3.11 5.01
C THR A 152 -3.65 1.82 5.41
N VAL A 153 -2.41 1.65 4.97
CA VAL A 153 -1.56 0.51 5.28
C VAL A 153 -0.24 1.01 5.89
N SER A 154 0.18 0.38 6.97
CA SER A 154 1.52 0.52 7.54
C SER A 154 2.08 -0.85 7.89
N GLY A 155 3.40 -0.97 7.94
CA GLY A 155 4.00 -2.26 8.26
C GLY A 155 5.52 -2.25 8.30
N VAL A 156 6.06 -3.35 8.81
CA VAL A 156 7.50 -3.53 9.04
C VAL A 156 7.94 -4.85 8.45
N PHE A 157 9.02 -4.81 7.68
CA PHE A 157 9.76 -5.95 7.19
C PHE A 157 11.13 -5.96 7.84
N GLU A 158 11.53 -7.10 8.39
CA GLU A 158 12.85 -7.35 8.96
C GLU A 158 13.70 -8.21 8.04
N ARG A 159 15.00 -8.28 8.32
CA ARG A 159 16.00 -9.07 7.58
C ARG A 159 16.17 -8.58 6.14
N VAL A 160 15.95 -7.28 5.93
CA VAL A 160 16.11 -6.62 4.64
C VAL A 160 17.39 -5.79 4.64
N PHE A 161 18.35 -6.18 3.81
CA PHE A 161 19.67 -5.56 3.74
C PHE A 161 19.95 -5.11 2.31
N LEU A 162 19.80 -3.81 2.06
CA LEU A 162 19.94 -3.24 0.72
C LEU A 162 21.27 -2.51 0.51
N SER A 163 22.33 -2.89 1.23
CA SER A 163 23.63 -2.18 1.18
C SER A 163 24.39 -2.33 -0.14
N SER A 164 23.97 -3.25 -1.02
CA SER A 164 24.49 -3.43 -2.38
C SER A 164 23.48 -4.22 -3.22
N PRO A 165 23.55 -4.16 -4.57
CA PRO A 165 22.68 -4.96 -5.44
C PRO A 165 22.69 -6.46 -5.14
N SER A 166 23.87 -7.02 -4.80
CA SER A 166 23.97 -8.44 -4.43
C SER A 166 23.30 -8.74 -3.09
N MET A 167 23.43 -7.84 -2.10
CA MET A 167 22.74 -8.00 -0.82
C MET A 167 21.22 -7.85 -0.96
N MET A 168 20.75 -6.98 -1.85
CA MET A 168 19.31 -6.87 -2.16
C MET A 168 18.76 -8.21 -2.61
N GLN A 169 19.37 -8.85 -3.61
CA GLN A 169 18.93 -10.14 -4.16
C GLN A 169 18.87 -11.23 -3.08
N VAL A 170 19.89 -11.31 -2.21
CA VAL A 170 19.91 -12.29 -1.11
C VAL A 170 18.85 -11.96 -0.06
N SER A 171 18.75 -10.68 0.33
CA SER A 171 17.86 -10.25 1.41
C SER A 171 16.38 -10.41 1.06
N MET A 172 16.00 -10.27 -0.22
CA MET A 172 14.62 -10.51 -0.66
C MET A 172 14.18 -11.96 -0.38
N GLY A 173 15.08 -12.93 -0.49
CA GLY A 173 14.77 -14.33 -0.16
C GLY A 173 14.61 -14.59 1.34
N SER A 174 15.17 -13.74 2.20
CA SER A 174 15.14 -13.89 3.66
C SER A 174 14.27 -12.84 4.37
N ALA A 175 13.73 -11.88 3.63
CA ALA A 175 12.92 -10.80 4.14
C ALA A 175 11.68 -11.37 4.82
N ALA A 176 11.38 -10.83 6.00
CA ALA A 176 10.33 -11.33 6.85
C ALA A 176 9.38 -10.19 7.25
N PHE A 177 8.09 -10.31 6.93
CA PHE A 177 7.06 -9.41 7.44
C PHE A 177 6.88 -9.63 8.94
N LYS A 178 6.98 -8.55 9.71
CA LYS A 178 6.95 -8.59 11.17
C LYS A 178 5.59 -8.20 11.74
N ALA A 179 5.07 -7.07 11.28
CA ALA A 179 3.77 -6.56 11.69
C ALA A 179 3.25 -5.55 10.67
N GLY A 180 1.94 -5.35 10.64
CA GLY A 180 1.28 -4.34 9.83
C GLY A 180 -0.11 -4.03 10.34
N LEU A 181 -0.61 -2.87 9.93
CA LEU A 181 -1.95 -2.38 10.21
C LEU A 181 -2.56 -1.95 8.89
N ILE A 182 -3.75 -2.43 8.63
CA ILE A 182 -4.63 -2.00 7.54
C ILE A 182 -5.83 -1.34 8.21
N SER A 183 -6.18 -0.13 7.78
CA SER A 183 -7.39 0.58 8.19
C SER A 183 -8.16 0.94 6.93
N LEU A 184 -9.44 0.58 6.87
CA LEU A 184 -10.30 0.75 5.72
C LEU A 184 -11.55 1.50 6.15
N THR A 185 -11.72 2.72 5.65
CA THR A 185 -12.92 3.54 5.86
C THR A 185 -13.76 3.50 4.59
N LEU A 186 -15.03 3.14 4.71
CA LEU A 186 -15.96 2.95 3.61
C LEU A 186 -17.23 3.79 3.81
N GLU A 187 -17.68 4.44 2.74
CA GLU A 187 -18.90 5.25 2.70
C GLU A 187 -20.09 4.48 2.12
N GLY A 188 -19.88 3.25 1.65
CA GLY A 188 -20.92 2.37 1.08
C GLY A 188 -21.50 2.84 -0.25
N THR A 189 -20.91 3.85 -0.90
CA THR A 189 -21.39 4.34 -2.20
C THR A 189 -21.19 3.28 -3.29
N HIS A 190 -20.06 2.58 -3.27
CA HIS A 190 -19.66 1.53 -4.22
C HIS A 190 -19.34 0.22 -3.47
N GLU A 191 -19.62 -0.93 -4.08
CA GLU A 191 -19.26 -2.24 -3.49
C GLU A 191 -17.75 -2.45 -3.42
N ASN A 192 -17.02 -1.86 -4.35
CA ASN A 192 -15.57 -1.94 -4.46
C ASN A 192 -15.04 -0.59 -4.94
N PRO A 193 -14.89 0.39 -4.04
CA PRO A 193 -14.55 1.77 -4.40
C PRO A 193 -13.13 1.92 -4.95
N PHE A 194 -12.24 0.97 -4.65
CA PHE A 194 -10.83 1.01 -5.04
C PHE A 194 -10.49 0.18 -6.28
N GLY A 195 -11.45 -0.61 -6.79
CA GLY A 195 -11.18 -1.54 -7.88
C GLY A 195 -10.11 -2.57 -7.51
N PHE A 196 -10.24 -3.21 -6.36
CA PHE A 196 -9.50 -4.46 -6.12
C PHE A 196 -10.07 -5.59 -6.97
N GLY A 197 -9.24 -6.55 -7.39
CA GLY A 197 -9.65 -7.67 -8.25
C GLY A 197 -10.62 -8.62 -7.55
N VAL A 198 -11.87 -8.20 -7.38
CA VAL A 198 -12.98 -9.07 -7.00
C VAL A 198 -13.52 -9.68 -8.28
N ASP A 199 -13.62 -11.02 -8.30
CA ASP A 199 -14.18 -11.80 -9.39
C ASP A 199 -15.47 -11.16 -9.93
N VAL A 200 -15.57 -11.08 -11.25
CA VAL A 200 -16.72 -10.52 -11.97
C VAL A 200 -17.99 -11.32 -11.66
N GLU A 201 -17.87 -12.61 -11.30
CA GLU A 201 -19.00 -13.47 -10.95
C GLU A 201 -19.69 -13.11 -9.62
N MET A 202 -19.00 -12.44 -8.69
CA MET A 202 -19.56 -12.05 -7.38
C MET A 202 -20.08 -10.60 -7.34
N ARG A 203 -19.77 -9.79 -8.36
CA ARG A 203 -20.19 -8.38 -8.42
C ARG A 203 -21.70 -8.27 -8.63
N GLY A 204 -22.37 -7.45 -7.82
CA GLY A 204 -23.83 -7.29 -7.91
C GLY A 204 -24.63 -8.51 -7.42
N VAL A 205 -23.98 -9.49 -6.77
CA VAL A 205 -24.63 -10.61 -6.07
C VAL A 205 -24.34 -10.50 -4.57
N PRO A 206 -25.08 -9.65 -3.83
CA PRO A 206 -24.85 -9.37 -2.40
C PRO A 206 -24.66 -10.62 -1.53
N GLN A 207 -25.48 -11.65 -1.78
CA GLN A 207 -25.44 -12.87 -0.99
C GLN A 207 -24.18 -13.69 -1.24
N ALA A 208 -23.69 -13.75 -2.49
CA ALA A 208 -22.48 -14.49 -2.81
C ALA A 208 -21.24 -13.86 -2.15
N GLN A 209 -21.17 -12.52 -2.12
CA GLN A 209 -20.08 -11.81 -1.43
C GLN A 209 -20.08 -12.08 0.08
N ARG A 210 -21.27 -12.08 0.71
CA ARG A 210 -21.43 -12.43 2.12
C ARG A 210 -21.03 -13.88 2.40
N ASP A 211 -21.54 -14.81 1.60
CA ASP A 211 -21.28 -16.24 1.78
C ASP A 211 -19.77 -16.53 1.59
N ALA A 212 -19.11 -15.91 0.60
CA ALA A 212 -17.68 -16.02 0.40
C ALA A 212 -16.86 -15.43 1.57
N ALA A 213 -17.27 -14.28 2.10
CA ALA A 213 -16.62 -13.67 3.25
C ALA A 213 -16.78 -14.55 4.51
N PHE A 214 -17.97 -15.10 4.76
CA PHE A 214 -18.20 -16.02 5.88
C PHE A 214 -17.41 -17.32 5.72
N ASP A 215 -17.32 -17.87 4.51
CA ASP A 215 -16.53 -19.06 4.24
C ASP A 215 -15.05 -18.82 4.54
N LEU A 216 -14.48 -17.71 4.03
CA LEU A 216 -13.10 -17.32 4.31
C LEU A 216 -12.83 -17.17 5.81
N ILE A 217 -13.71 -16.47 6.54
CA ILE A 217 -13.59 -16.29 7.99
C ILE A 217 -13.67 -17.64 8.71
N SER A 218 -14.55 -18.54 8.28
CA SER A 218 -14.72 -19.85 8.89
C SER A 218 -13.50 -20.77 8.72
N LYS A 219 -12.72 -20.56 7.65
CA LYS A 219 -11.48 -21.30 7.35
C LYS A 219 -10.26 -20.76 8.11
N LEU A 220 -10.35 -19.61 8.78
CA LEU A 220 -9.23 -19.06 9.57
C LEU A 220 -8.96 -19.90 10.83
N PRO A 221 -7.72 -20.36 11.07
CA PRO A 221 -7.41 -21.18 12.24
C PRO A 221 -7.67 -20.45 13.58
N ASP A 222 -8.19 -21.17 14.57
CA ASP A 222 -8.52 -20.63 15.91
C ASP A 222 -7.32 -20.02 16.66
N GLY A 223 -6.09 -20.40 16.28
CA GLY A 223 -4.86 -19.84 16.85
C GLY A 223 -4.36 -18.55 16.18
N VAL A 224 -4.95 -18.16 15.05
CA VAL A 224 -4.54 -16.98 14.26
C VAL A 224 -5.43 -15.78 14.56
N VAL A 225 -6.73 -16.01 14.68
CA VAL A 225 -7.75 -14.99 14.96
C VAL A 225 -8.48 -15.39 16.23
N ASP A 226 -8.52 -14.49 17.22
CA ASP A 226 -9.29 -14.73 18.45
C ASP A 226 -10.80 -14.59 18.23
N ASP A 227 -11.60 -15.06 19.19
CA ASP A 227 -13.07 -15.05 19.08
C ASP A 227 -13.65 -13.64 18.90
N ALA A 228 -13.01 -12.63 19.52
CA ALA A 228 -13.43 -11.24 19.42
C ALA A 228 -13.22 -10.72 17.99
N SER A 229 -12.01 -10.84 17.45
CA SER A 229 -11.68 -10.41 16.09
C SER A 229 -12.48 -11.18 15.05
N ARG A 230 -12.74 -12.46 15.28
CA ARG A 230 -13.60 -13.27 14.40
C ARG A 230 -15.03 -12.74 14.38
N ALA A 231 -15.55 -12.31 15.52
CA ALA A 231 -16.88 -11.70 15.60
C ALA A 231 -16.93 -10.37 14.83
N GLU A 232 -15.90 -9.54 14.93
CA GLU A 232 -15.79 -8.27 14.19
C GLU A 232 -15.70 -8.49 12.68
N LEU A 233 -14.88 -9.44 12.21
CA LEU A 233 -14.82 -9.82 10.79
C LEU A 233 -16.16 -10.37 10.29
N THR A 234 -16.85 -11.15 11.12
CA THR A 234 -18.18 -11.68 10.82
C THR A 234 -19.23 -10.58 10.74
N ALA A 235 -19.14 -9.56 11.61
CA ALA A 235 -20.01 -8.39 11.57
C ALA A 235 -19.78 -7.56 10.29
N PHE A 236 -18.51 -7.27 9.95
CA PHE A 236 -18.15 -6.63 8.68
C PHE A 236 -18.67 -7.42 7.47
N ALA A 237 -18.50 -8.74 7.46
CA ALA A 237 -19.02 -9.61 6.40
C ALA A 237 -20.56 -9.54 6.30
N GLY A 238 -21.27 -9.32 7.41
CA GLY A 238 -22.72 -9.08 7.42
C GLY A 238 -23.14 -7.79 6.71
N ASP A 239 -22.30 -6.76 6.74
CA ASP A 239 -22.56 -5.44 6.16
C ASP A 239 -22.21 -5.35 4.65
N LEU A 240 -21.60 -6.40 4.10
CA LEU A 240 -21.41 -6.53 2.65
C LEU A 240 -22.76 -6.58 1.90
N PRO A 241 -22.82 -6.03 0.67
CA PRO A 241 -21.70 -5.65 -0.20
C PRO A 241 -21.28 -4.18 -0.10
N LYS A 242 -21.94 -3.37 0.71
CA LYS A 242 -21.70 -1.93 0.83
C LYS A 242 -21.56 -1.55 2.31
N PRO A 243 -20.45 -1.94 2.97
CA PRO A 243 -20.23 -1.59 4.36
C PRO A 243 -20.10 -0.07 4.49
N VAL A 244 -20.56 0.48 5.61
CA VAL A 244 -20.37 1.88 5.99
C VAL A 244 -19.74 1.91 7.36
N GLY A 245 -18.54 2.47 7.47
CA GLY A 245 -17.78 2.49 8.72
C GLY A 245 -16.29 2.21 8.51
N THR A 246 -15.60 1.89 9.60
CA THR A 246 -14.14 1.65 9.60
C THR A 246 -13.80 0.23 10.05
N LEU A 247 -13.06 -0.49 9.21
CA LEU A 247 -12.46 -1.79 9.53
C LEU A 247 -10.96 -1.60 9.78
N GLU A 248 -10.50 -1.94 10.97
CA GLU A 248 -9.08 -2.03 11.28
C GLU A 248 -8.65 -3.50 11.40
N VAL A 249 -7.57 -3.86 10.72
CA VAL A 249 -6.97 -5.20 10.79
C VAL A 249 -5.50 -5.06 11.08
N SER A 250 -5.08 -5.55 12.25
CA SER A 250 -3.67 -5.64 12.63
C SER A 250 -3.19 -7.07 12.42
N VAL A 251 -1.99 -7.22 11.87
CA VAL A 251 -1.34 -8.51 11.68
C VAL A 251 0.04 -8.45 12.31
N SER A 252 0.38 -9.44 13.11
CA SER A 252 1.70 -9.56 13.72
C SER A 252 2.25 -10.97 13.58
N SER A 253 3.57 -11.10 13.44
CA SER A 253 4.25 -12.39 13.36
C SER A 253 5.31 -12.50 14.44
N ALA A 254 5.25 -13.57 15.24
CA ALA A 254 6.24 -13.83 16.27
C ALA A 254 7.63 -14.10 15.67
N GLN A 255 7.69 -14.87 14.58
CA GLN A 255 8.93 -15.32 13.94
C GLN A 255 9.27 -14.58 12.64
N GLY A 256 8.34 -13.75 12.14
CA GLY A 256 8.41 -13.12 10.83
C GLY A 256 7.93 -14.06 9.72
N LEU A 257 7.14 -13.54 8.77
CA LEU A 257 6.66 -14.30 7.61
C LEU A 257 7.51 -14.04 6.40
N GLY A 258 8.01 -15.09 5.75
CA GLY A 258 8.74 -14.92 4.49
C GLY A 258 7.89 -14.19 3.44
N LEU A 259 8.50 -13.38 2.58
CA LEU A 259 7.77 -12.67 1.52
C LEU A 259 6.95 -13.60 0.62
N MET A 260 7.40 -14.84 0.39
CA MET A 260 6.61 -15.83 -0.33
C MET A 260 5.35 -16.26 0.44
N GLN A 261 5.39 -16.32 1.77
CA GLN A 261 4.20 -16.66 2.58
C GLN A 261 3.19 -15.51 2.58
N VAL A 262 3.67 -14.26 2.68
CA VAL A 262 2.80 -13.07 2.57
C VAL A 262 2.22 -12.96 1.16
N GLY A 263 3.05 -13.12 0.13
CA GLY A 263 2.63 -13.06 -1.27
C GLY A 263 1.65 -14.17 -1.63
N MET A 264 1.91 -15.42 -1.20
CA MET A 264 0.98 -16.53 -1.39
C MET A 264 -0.28 -16.38 -0.56
N TRP A 265 -0.23 -15.82 0.65
CA TRP A 265 -1.45 -15.54 1.42
C TRP A 265 -2.30 -14.45 0.75
N MET A 266 -1.71 -13.34 0.31
CA MET A 266 -2.45 -12.30 -0.42
C MET A 266 -3.03 -12.86 -1.72
N TYR A 267 -2.24 -13.62 -2.49
CA TYR A 267 -2.69 -14.26 -3.72
C TYR A 267 -3.79 -15.29 -3.47
N ASN A 268 -3.60 -16.21 -2.51
CA ASN A 268 -4.59 -17.24 -2.18
C ASN A 268 -5.82 -16.66 -1.48
N SER A 269 -5.75 -15.54 -0.76
CA SER A 269 -6.94 -14.88 -0.21
C SER A 269 -7.80 -14.22 -1.29
N LEU A 270 -7.16 -13.79 -2.38
CA LEU A 270 -7.83 -13.31 -3.58
C LEU A 270 -8.31 -14.48 -4.48
N GLU A 271 -7.58 -15.60 -4.51
CA GLU A 271 -7.91 -16.81 -5.29
C GLU A 271 -8.82 -17.81 -4.56
N ALA A 272 -8.91 -17.81 -3.23
CA ALA A 272 -9.87 -18.61 -2.45
C ALA A 272 -11.31 -18.12 -2.63
N VAL A 273 -11.47 -16.88 -3.10
CA VAL A 273 -12.75 -16.35 -3.62
C VAL A 273 -13.06 -16.95 -5.01
N ILE A 274 -12.06 -17.51 -5.69
CA ILE A 274 -12.12 -18.00 -7.08
C ILE A 274 -12.08 -19.55 -7.17
N SER A 275 -11.56 -20.25 -6.16
CA SER A 275 -11.43 -21.71 -6.18
C SER A 275 -11.74 -22.34 -4.82
N ASP A 276 -12.61 -23.35 -4.85
CA ASP A 276 -13.08 -24.16 -3.71
C ASP A 276 -11.98 -25.09 -3.13
N ASP A 277 -10.72 -24.94 -3.56
CA ASP A 277 -9.64 -25.91 -3.39
C ASP A 277 -8.61 -25.54 -2.29
N VAL A 278 -8.79 -24.44 -1.56
CA VAL A 278 -7.88 -24.10 -0.44
C VAL A 278 -8.25 -24.91 0.79
N ASP A 279 -7.50 -25.99 1.03
CA ASP A 279 -7.65 -26.88 2.18
C ASP A 279 -7.17 -26.19 3.47
N GLY A 280 -7.95 -26.25 4.56
CA GLY A 280 -7.68 -25.52 5.81
C GLY A 280 -6.34 -25.86 6.47
N SER A 281 -5.76 -27.01 6.11
CA SER A 281 -4.45 -27.45 6.58
C SER A 281 -3.26 -26.70 5.94
N GLU A 282 -3.42 -26.18 4.72
CA GLU A 282 -2.39 -25.39 4.05
C GLU A 282 -2.30 -23.98 4.66
N LEU A 283 -3.46 -23.41 5.03
CA LEU A 283 -3.54 -22.12 5.73
C LEU A 283 -2.94 -22.19 7.14
N GLU A 284 -3.12 -23.31 7.86
CA GLU A 284 -2.51 -23.48 9.18
C GLU A 284 -0.97 -23.43 9.12
N ILE A 285 -0.36 -24.04 8.10
CA ILE A 285 1.10 -24.03 7.91
C ILE A 285 1.58 -22.65 7.47
N LEU A 286 0.84 -21.98 6.58
CA LEU A 286 1.20 -20.64 6.09
C LEU A 286 1.05 -19.56 7.16
N LEU A 287 0.07 -19.70 8.06
CA LEU A 287 -0.26 -18.72 9.08
C LEU A 287 0.33 -19.04 10.45
N HIS A 288 1.17 -20.08 10.55
CA HIS A 288 1.78 -20.47 11.81
C HIS A 288 2.63 -19.34 12.41
N GLY A 289 2.28 -18.92 13.64
CA GLY A 289 2.97 -17.85 14.36
C GLY A 289 2.51 -16.44 13.98
N ILE A 290 1.38 -16.32 13.27
CA ILE A 290 0.67 -15.07 13.01
C ILE A 290 -0.42 -14.88 14.06
N SER A 291 -0.62 -13.63 14.47
CA SER A 291 -1.82 -13.17 15.14
C SER A 291 -2.46 -12.06 14.32
N VAL A 292 -3.76 -12.15 14.12
CA VAL A 292 -4.59 -11.16 13.45
C VAL A 292 -5.60 -10.62 14.46
N GLU A 293 -5.65 -9.32 14.61
CA GLU A 293 -6.68 -8.62 15.38
C GLU A 293 -7.52 -7.80 14.41
N ALA A 294 -8.83 -7.78 14.61
CA ALA A 294 -9.76 -7.03 13.78
C ALA A 294 -10.76 -6.26 14.63
N ASP A 295 -11.09 -5.05 14.20
CA ASP A 295 -12.07 -4.17 14.83
C ASP A 295 -12.96 -3.57 13.75
N TRP A 296 -14.28 -3.80 13.84
CA TRP A 296 -15.25 -3.23 12.92
C TRP A 296 -16.12 -2.19 13.63
N ALA A 297 -15.97 -0.94 13.21
CA ALA A 297 -16.76 0.18 13.70
C ALA A 297 -17.78 0.61 12.63
N PRO A 298 -18.99 0.01 12.59
CA PRO A 298 -20.02 0.41 11.63
C PRO A 298 -20.53 1.82 11.96
N ASP A 299 -20.71 2.64 10.93
CA ASP A 299 -21.32 3.95 11.09
C ASP A 299 -22.85 3.82 11.21
N ALA A 300 -23.42 4.50 12.21
CA ALA A 300 -24.82 4.38 12.62
C ALA A 300 -25.87 4.84 11.59
N GLN A 301 -25.48 5.14 10.34
CA GLN A 301 -26.39 5.56 9.28
C GLN A 301 -27.02 4.38 8.50
N VAL A 302 -26.68 3.12 8.80
CA VAL A 302 -27.31 1.93 8.19
C VAL A 302 -28.61 1.54 8.90
N ALA A 303 -29.51 2.49 9.09
CA ALA A 303 -30.88 2.24 9.51
C ALA A 303 -31.84 3.11 8.70
N ASP A 304 -32.10 2.70 7.45
CA ASP A 304 -33.43 2.75 6.82
C ASP A 304 -33.46 1.90 5.53
#